data_AF-A0A2N6CK36-F1
#
_entry.id   AF-A0A2N6CK36-F1
#
_cell.length_a   1.000
_cell.length_b   1.000
_cell.length_c   1.000
_cell.angle_alpha   90.00
_cell.angle_beta   90.00
_cell.angle_gamma   90.00
#
_symmetry.space_group_name_H-M   'P 1'
#
loop_
_entity.id
_entity.type
_entity.pdbx_description
1 polymer ?
#
loop_
_entity_poly.entity_id
_entity_poly.type
_entity_poly.pdbx_seq_one_letter_code
_entity_poly.pdbx_strand_id
1 'polypeptide(L)' 'MRKVIAKGVVVVRSSRLSSGAVGRNVEVDDDEPGTIVSGELSPSKSRVLLKLALIKTSEPTTIQACFDRY' A
#
# COMPACT_ATOMS: atom_id res chain seq x y z
N MET A 1 11.08 4.14 6.35
CA MET A 1 9.62 3.90 6.38
C MET A 1 9.00 4.15 7.75
N ARG A 2 9.37 3.43 8.82
CA ARG A 2 8.78 3.62 10.17
C ARG A 2 8.71 5.08 10.65
N LYS A 3 9.75 5.88 10.42
CA LYS A 3 9.76 7.33 10.78
C LYS A 3 8.74 8.19 10.02
N VAL A 4 8.40 7.86 8.77
CA VAL A 4 7.40 8.61 7.98
C VAL A 4 5.99 8.14 8.28
N ILE A 5 5.82 6.84 8.50
CA ILE A 5 4.56 6.25 8.98
C ILE A 5 4.17 6.83 10.34
N ALA A 6 5.13 6.94 11.27
CA ALA A 6 4.91 7.58 12.57
C ALA A 6 4.50 9.06 12.48
N LYS A 7 4.69 9.71 11.32
CA LYS A 7 4.21 11.06 11.02
C LYS A 7 2.83 11.09 10.33
N GLY A 8 2.16 9.94 10.22
CA GLY A 8 0.86 9.80 9.57
C GLY A 8 0.92 9.72 8.04
N VAL A 9 2.11 9.49 7.45
CA VAL A 9 2.23 9.34 6.00
C VAL A 9 1.87 7.91 5.60
N VAL A 10 0.86 7.78 4.74
CA VAL A 10 0.45 6.48 4.17
C VAL A 10 1.51 5.98 3.18
N VAL A 11 1.96 4.74 3.36
CA VAL A 11 2.99 4.10 2.54
C VAL A 11 2.44 2.85 1.88
N VAL A 12 2.60 2.77 0.55
CA VAL A 12 2.25 1.58 -0.25
C VAL A 12 3.52 0.94 -0.78
N ARG A 13 3.67 -0.38 -0.59
CA ARG A 13 4.72 -1.20 -1.20
C ARG A 13 4.25 -1.72 -2.55
N SER A 14 5.07 -1.48 -3.57
CA SER A 14 4.90 -1.98 -4.93
C SER A 14 6.25 -2.43 -5.49
N SER A 15 6.25 -3.12 -6.62
CA SER A 15 7.45 -3.67 -7.24
C SER A 15 7.84 -2.89 -8.51
N ARG A 16 9.14 -2.81 -8.80
CA ARG A 16 9.64 -2.30 -10.09
C ARG A 16 9.59 -3.32 -11.22
N LEU A 17 9.30 -4.58 -10.89
CA LEU A 17 9.14 -5.64 -11.89
C LEU A 17 7.94 -5.34 -12.80
N SER A 18 8.04 -5.77 -14.05
CA SER A 18 6.97 -5.61 -15.05
C SER A 18 5.75 -6.50 -14.74
N SER A 19 5.95 -7.57 -13.99
CA SER A 19 4.93 -8.54 -13.59
C SER A 19 5.27 -9.16 -12.23
N GLY A 20 4.26 -9.76 -11.61
CA GLY A 20 4.36 -10.37 -10.28
C GLY A 20 3.70 -9.53 -9.20
N ALA A 21 3.09 -10.21 -8.22
CA ALA A 21 2.43 -9.57 -7.11
C ALA A 21 3.40 -9.31 -5.96
N VAL A 22 3.20 -8.21 -5.25
CA VAL A 22 3.80 -8.01 -3.93
C VAL A 22 2.93 -8.74 -2.90
N GLY A 23 3.51 -9.68 -2.16
CA GLY A 23 2.82 -10.39 -1.09
C GLY A 23 2.74 -9.59 0.21
N ARG A 24 1.66 -9.78 0.96
CA ARG A 24 1.46 -9.21 2.31
C ARG A 24 2.01 -10.13 3.37
N ASN A 25 2.81 -9.60 4.30
CA ASN A 25 3.44 -10.35 5.39
C ASN A 25 4.28 -11.56 4.91
N VAL A 26 4.90 -11.46 3.73
CA VAL A 26 5.78 -12.52 3.19
C VAL A 26 7.23 -12.24 3.57
N GLU A 27 7.89 -11.26 2.94
CA GLU A 27 9.26 -10.89 3.27
C GLU A 27 9.36 -9.74 4.29
N VAL A 28 8.26 -9.01 4.50
CA VAL A 28 8.18 -7.81 5.36
C VAL A 28 6.88 -7.87 6.15
N ASP A 29 6.93 -7.57 7.45
CA ASP A 29 5.74 -7.37 8.27
C ASP A 29 5.09 -6.04 7.86
N ASP A 30 3.92 -6.13 7.23
CA ASP A 30 3.12 -4.99 6.77
C ASP A 30 2.20 -4.46 7.85
N ASP A 31 1.78 -5.33 8.76
CA ASP A 31 0.69 -5.07 9.70
C ASP A 31 1.21 -4.31 10.92
N GLU A 32 2.40 -4.66 11.40
CA GLU A 32 3.07 -3.92 12.48
C GLU A 32 3.31 -2.44 12.12
N PRO A 33 3.92 -2.09 10.97
CA PRO A 33 4.08 -0.70 10.56
C PRO A 33 2.84 -0.12 9.86
N GLY A 34 1.79 -0.88 9.57
CA GLY A 34 0.63 -0.40 8.82
C GLY A 34 0.96 0.01 7.38
N THR A 35 1.87 -0.69 6.71
CA THR A 35 2.12 -0.48 5.28
C THR A 35 1.08 -1.20 4.44
N ILE A 36 0.71 -0.59 3.32
CA ILE A 36 -0.25 -1.17 2.38
C ILE A 36 0.51 -1.90 1.27
N VAL A 37 -0.06 -3.01 0.80
CA VAL A 37 0.49 -3.85 -0.25
C VAL A 37 -0.26 -3.62 -1.55
N SER A 38 0.46 -3.36 -2.64
CA SER A 38 -0.15 -3.08 -3.93
C SER A 38 -0.69 -4.30 -4.67
N GLY A 39 -0.36 -5.52 -4.20
CA GLY A 39 -0.62 -6.75 -4.93
C GLY A 39 0.03 -6.70 -6.32
N GLU A 40 -0.78 -6.90 -7.36
CA GLU A 40 -0.37 -6.88 -8.78
C GLU A 40 -0.23 -5.47 -9.36
N LEU A 41 -0.64 -4.43 -8.63
CA LEU A 41 -0.60 -3.07 -9.15
C LEU A 41 0.85 -2.57 -9.23
N SER A 42 1.22 -2.09 -10.41
CA SER A 42 2.48 -1.39 -10.63
C SER A 42 2.54 -0.08 -9.82
N PRO A 43 3.73 0.53 -9.67
CA PRO A 43 3.86 1.78 -8.91
C PRO A 43 3.02 2.93 -9.50
N SER A 44 2.85 2.97 -10.82
CA SER A 44 2.03 3.97 -11.50
C SER A 44 0.54 3.79 -11.21
N LYS A 45 0.02 2.56 -11.28
CA LYS A 45 -1.38 2.24 -10.96
C LYS A 45 -1.68 2.43 -9.48
N SER A 46 -0.78 1.94 -8.61
CA SER A 46 -0.87 2.11 -7.15
C SER A 46 -0.98 3.57 -6.73
N ARG A 47 -0.21 4.46 -7.39
CA ARG A 47 -0.28 5.90 -7.13
C ARG A 47 -1.65 6.50 -7.44
N VAL A 48 -2.29 6.05 -8.52
CA VAL A 48 -3.63 6.52 -8.89
C VAL A 48 -4.64 6.08 -7.86
N LEU A 49 -4.65 4.79 -7.50
CA LEU A 49 -5.58 4.25 -6.51
C LEU A 49 -5.38 4.90 -5.13
N LEU A 50 -4.13 5.06 -4.67
CA LEU A 50 -3.83 5.69 -3.40
C LEU A 50 -4.34 7.14 -3.34
N LYS A 51 -4.18 7.92 -4.42
CA LYS A 51 -4.72 9.29 -4.48
C LYS A 51 -6.24 9.31 -4.29
N LEU A 52 -6.96 8.36 -4.89
CA LEU A 52 -8.41 8.27 -4.77
C LEU A 52 -8.82 7.81 -3.36
N ALA A 53 -8.12 6.83 -2.79
CA ALA A 53 -8.38 6.33 -1.44
C ALA A 53 -8.18 7.42 -0.38
N LEU A 54 -7.12 8.22 -0.50
CA LEU A 54 -6.80 9.32 0.42
C LEU A 54 -7.84 10.45 0.44
N ILE A 55 -8.69 10.57 -0.59
CA ILE A 55 -9.84 11.50 -0.58
C ILE A 55 -10.91 11.04 0.42
N LYS A 56 -11.01 9.72 0.67
CA LYS A 56 -12.04 9.11 1.51
C LYS A 56 -11.55 8.82 2.92
N THR A 57 -10.32 8.35 3.08
CA THR A 57 -9.77 7.92 4.37
C THR A 57 -8.25 7.90 4.36
N SER A 58 -7.64 8.02 5.54
CA SER A 58 -6.21 7.79 5.76
C SER A 58 -5.93 6.54 6.61
N GLU A 59 -6.97 5.76 6.95
CA GLU A 59 -6.84 4.53 7.75
C GLU A 59 -6.20 3.40 6.92
N PRO A 60 -5.01 2.88 7.31
CA PRO A 60 -4.27 1.90 6.51
C PRO A 60 -5.06 0.63 6.19
N THR A 61 -5.84 0.12 7.14
CA THR A 61 -6.66 -1.08 6.97
C THR A 61 -7.76 -0.90 5.93
N THR A 62 -8.38 0.28 5.89
CA THR A 62 -9.42 0.60 4.90
C THR A 62 -8.80 0.79 3.53
N ILE A 63 -7.62 1.42 3.45
CA ILE A 63 -6.89 1.58 2.20
C ILE A 63 -6.41 0.22 1.68
N GLN A 64 -5.92 -0.67 2.54
CA GLN A 64 -5.58 -2.04 2.15
C GLN A 64 -6.79 -2.75 1.53
N ALA A 65 -7.97 -2.66 2.13
CA ALA A 65 -9.19 -3.23 1.56
C ALA A 65 -9.57 -2.63 0.19
N CYS A 66 -9.20 -1.37 -0.09
CA CYS A 66 -9.33 -0.80 -1.44
C CYS A 66 -8.37 -1.47 -2.43
N PHE A 67 -7.11 -1.68 -2.05
CA PHE A 67 -6.11 -2.35 -2.89
C PHE A 67 -6.41 -3.84 -3.12
N ASP A 68 -7.06 -4.50 -2.16
CA ASP A 68 -7.48 -5.89 -2.31
C ASP A 68 -8.70 -6.03 -3.24
N ARG A 69 -9.48 -4.95 -3.41
CA ARG A 69 -10.71 -4.94 -4.21
C ARG A 69 -10.50 -4.45 -5.65
N TYR A 70 -9.58 -3.52 -5.88
CA TYR A 70 -9.41 -2.78 -7.15
C TYR A 70 -7.98 -2.83 -7.67
#